data_AF-A0AA47KN55-F1
#
_entry.id   AF-A0AA47KN55-F1
#
_cell.length_a   1.000
_cell.length_b   1.000
_cell.length_c   1.000
_cell.angle_alpha   90.00
_cell.angle_beta   90.00
_cell.angle_gamma   90.00
#
_symmetry.space_group_name_H-M   'P 1'
#
loop_
_entity.id
_entity.type
_entity.pdbx_description
1 polymer ?
#
loop_
_entity_poly.entity_id
_entity_poly.type
_entity_poly.pdbx_seq_one_letter_code
_entity_poly.pdbx_strand_id
1 'polypeptide(L)'
;MIFKNISDAKEYVVQVTNKAKTIDQINSSLEYYQSMVDSANSDESRALWESEVEKLKLWKNSDGFKDGSYPQGIDELILEVIEWRSVQAAFQEIETEKNLFKHSGFFAQ
;
A
#
# COMPACT_ATOMS: atom_id res chain seq x y z
N MET A 1 4.10 18.33 -6.93
CA MET A 1 5.53 18.07 -6.68
C MET A 1 6.28 18.26 -7.98
N ILE A 2 7.41 18.99 -8.00
CA ILE A 2 8.18 19.27 -9.23
C ILE A 2 9.58 18.68 -9.06
N PHE A 3 9.95 17.73 -9.91
CA PHE A 3 11.28 17.11 -9.93
C PHE A 3 12.18 17.86 -10.93
N LYS A 4 13.44 18.10 -10.56
CA LYS A 4 14.37 18.85 -11.44
C LYS A 4 14.95 17.98 -12.55
N ASN A 5 15.02 16.65 -12.34
CA ASN A 5 15.49 15.69 -13.32
C ASN A 5 14.95 14.27 -13.02
N ILE A 6 15.22 13.32 -13.92
CA ILE A 6 14.77 11.92 -13.81
C ILE A 6 15.39 11.21 -12.60
N SER A 7 16.63 11.53 -12.25
CA SER A 7 17.31 10.93 -11.09
C SER A 7 16.60 11.30 -9.80
N ASP A 8 16.26 12.58 -9.62
CA ASP A 8 15.51 13.07 -8.46
C ASP A 8 14.15 12.37 -8.32
N ALA A 9 13.45 12.16 -9.45
CA ALA A 9 12.18 11.45 -9.47
C ALA A 9 12.35 9.96 -9.07
N LYS A 10 13.39 9.30 -9.57
CA LYS A 10 13.70 7.90 -9.22
C LYS A 10 14.05 7.76 -7.75
N GLU A 11 14.90 8.64 -7.24
CA GLU A 11 15.35 8.61 -5.85
C GLU A 11 14.18 8.86 -4.89
N TYR A 12 13.30 9.81 -5.24
CA TYR A 12 12.06 10.04 -4.50
C TYR A 12 11.13 8.82 -4.53
N VAL A 13 10.86 8.24 -5.70
CA VAL A 13 10.01 7.04 -5.81
C VAL A 13 10.58 5.93 -4.94
N VAL A 14 11.87 5.62 -5.06
CA VAL A 14 12.53 4.59 -4.24
C VAL A 14 12.52 4.96 -2.74
N GLN A 15 12.53 6.24 -2.38
CA GLN A 15 12.36 6.66 -0.98
C GLN A 15 10.95 6.40 -0.45
N VAL A 16 9.91 6.71 -1.24
CA VAL A 16 8.53 6.57 -0.78
C VAL A 16 7.96 5.18 -0.98
N THR A 17 8.56 4.35 -1.86
CA THR A 17 8.09 2.99 -2.13
C THR A 17 8.83 1.91 -1.38
N ASN A 18 10.02 2.14 -0.83
CA ASN A 18 10.77 1.06 -0.17
C ASN A 18 10.24 0.78 1.26
N LYS A 19 10.12 -0.51 1.60
CA LYS A 19 9.54 -1.03 2.84
C LYS A 19 10.26 -0.58 4.15
N ALA A 20 11.57 -0.30 4.11
CA ALA A 20 12.33 0.49 5.11
C ALA A 20 13.82 0.60 4.72
N LYS A 21 14.48 1.74 5.02
CA LYS A 21 15.90 1.98 4.68
C LYS A 21 16.82 2.21 5.88
N THR A 22 16.29 2.49 7.07
CA THR A 22 17.08 2.78 8.26
C THR A 22 16.45 2.19 9.51
N ILE A 23 17.24 2.04 10.58
CA ILE A 23 16.75 1.52 11.86
C ILE A 23 15.66 2.40 12.47
N ASP A 24 15.75 3.72 12.29
CA ASP A 24 14.75 4.68 12.76
C ASP A 24 13.43 4.49 12.03
N GLN A 25 13.46 4.31 10.71
CA GLN A 25 12.26 4.05 9.91
C GLN A 25 11.59 2.73 10.30
N ILE A 26 12.37 1.70 10.63
CA ILE A 26 11.83 0.42 11.09
C ILE A 26 11.16 0.57 12.45
N ASN A 27 11.78 1.33 13.36
CA ASN A 27 11.18 1.59 14.66
C ASN A 27 9.86 2.36 14.51
N SER A 28 9.83 3.38 13.64
CA SER A 28 8.59 4.10 13.32
C SER A 28 7.53 3.21 12.68
N SER A 29 7.88 2.31 11.76
CA SER A 29 6.94 1.36 11.17
C SER A 29 6.43 0.34 12.19
N LEU A 30 7.29 -0.13 13.11
CA LEU A 30 6.87 -1.00 14.21
C LEU A 30 5.88 -0.29 15.15
N GLU A 31 6.12 0.97 15.50
CA GLU A 31 5.18 1.78 16.28
C GLU A 31 3.85 1.95 15.55
N TYR A 32 3.89 2.24 14.25
CA TYR A 32 2.70 2.36 13.43
C TYR A 32 1.90 1.05 13.39
N TYR A 33 2.52 -0.08 13.05
CA TYR A 33 1.82 -1.36 13.00
C TYR A 33 1.28 -1.77 14.38
N GLN A 34 2.02 -1.51 15.47
CA GLN A 34 1.50 -1.74 16.82
C GLN A 34 0.25 -0.89 17.09
N SER A 35 0.22 0.37 16.66
CA SER A 35 -0.98 1.20 16.78
C SER A 35 -2.18 0.65 15.98
N MET A 36 -1.91 -0.02 14.86
CA MET A 36 -2.94 -0.70 14.06
C MET A 36 -3.47 -1.97 14.73
N VAL A 37 -2.61 -2.74 15.41
CA VAL A 37 -3.01 -3.86 16.28
C VAL A 37 -3.93 -3.36 17.40
N ASP A 38 -3.50 -2.30 18.09
CA ASP A 38 -4.20 -1.76 19.25
C ASP A 38 -5.56 -1.15 18.89
N SER A 39 -5.71 -0.63 17.67
CA SER A 39 -6.95 -0.03 17.14
C SER A 39 -7.81 -0.99 16.31
N ALA A 40 -7.42 -2.26 16.17
CA ALA A 40 -8.14 -3.23 15.36
C ALA A 40 -9.51 -3.60 15.98
N ASN A 41 -10.57 -3.46 15.18
CA ASN A 41 -11.96 -3.72 15.58
C ASN A 41 -12.42 -5.16 15.27
N SER A 42 -11.57 -5.99 14.65
CA SER A 42 -11.84 -7.41 14.39
C SER A 42 -10.61 -8.26 14.67
N ASP A 43 -10.82 -9.52 15.05
CA ASP A 43 -9.73 -10.45 15.33
C ASP A 43 -8.93 -10.78 14.06
N GLU A 44 -9.58 -10.82 12.89
CA GLU A 44 -8.92 -10.99 11.59
C GLU A 44 -7.99 -9.80 11.27
N SER A 45 -8.46 -8.57 11.48
CA SER A 45 -7.61 -7.39 11.28
C SER A 45 -6.47 -7.35 12.28
N ARG A 46 -6.71 -7.73 13.54
CA ARG A 46 -5.67 -7.79 14.56
C ARG A 46 -4.59 -8.79 14.17
N ALA A 47 -4.99 -10.00 13.77
CA ALA A 47 -4.06 -11.06 13.34
C ALA A 47 -3.22 -10.64 12.13
N LEU A 48 -3.80 -9.92 11.17
CA LEU A 48 -3.06 -9.36 10.05
C LEU A 48 -1.97 -8.39 10.52
N TRP A 49 -2.31 -7.41 11.35
CA TRP A 49 -1.34 -6.43 11.85
C TRP A 49 -0.28 -7.06 12.76
N GLU A 50 -0.66 -8.03 13.61
CA GLU A 50 0.28 -8.80 14.41
C GLU A 50 1.29 -9.54 13.52
N SER A 51 0.83 -10.13 12.41
CA SER A 51 1.72 -10.80 11.46
C SER A 51 2.72 -9.86 10.80
N GLU A 52 2.33 -8.62 10.47
CA GLU A 52 3.22 -7.61 9.91
C GLU A 52 4.25 -7.12 10.95
N VAL A 53 3.83 -6.96 12.22
CA VAL A 53 4.75 -6.67 13.33
C VAL A 53 5.80 -7.77 13.48
N GLU A 54 5.38 -9.05 13.47
CA GLU A 54 6.30 -10.17 13.59
C GLU A 54 7.28 -10.26 12.41
N LYS A 55 6.79 -10.12 11.17
CA LYS A 55 7.64 -10.10 9.97
C LYS A 55 8.71 -9.00 10.08
N LEU A 56 8.30 -7.80 10.49
CA LEU A 56 9.22 -6.67 10.60
C LEU A 56 10.24 -6.86 11.74
N LYS A 57 9.84 -7.44 12.88
CA LYS A 57 10.76 -7.81 13.97
C LYS A 57 11.77 -8.88 13.55
N LEU A 58 11.31 -9.93 12.87
CA LEU A 58 12.18 -10.99 12.33
C LEU A 58 13.20 -10.42 11.36
N TRP A 59 12.76 -9.56 10.45
CA TRP A 59 13.65 -8.94 9.49
C TRP A 59 14.65 -7.98 10.15
N LYS A 60 14.23 -7.14 11.11
CA LYS A 60 15.12 -6.28 11.91
C LYS A 60 16.22 -7.08 12.62
N ASN A 61 15.94 -8.32 13.02
CA ASN A 61 16.91 -9.18 13.71
C ASN A 61 17.75 -10.05 12.75
N SER A 62 17.47 -10.00 11.44
CA SER A 62 18.19 -10.77 10.42
C SER A 62 19.62 -10.28 10.24
N ASP A 63 20.50 -11.19 9.82
CA ASP A 63 21.91 -10.85 9.56
C ASP A 63 22.04 -9.90 8.36
N GLY A 64 21.16 -10.05 7.35
CA GLY A 64 21.09 -9.11 6.23
C GLY A 64 20.84 -7.66 6.68
N PHE A 65 19.95 -7.45 7.66
CA PHE A 65 19.73 -6.12 8.22
C PHE A 65 20.96 -5.57 8.97
N LYS A 66 21.60 -6.41 9.79
CA LYS A 66 22.83 -6.03 10.53
C LYS A 66 23.99 -5.67 9.61
N ASP A 67 24.05 -6.31 8.45
CA ASP A 67 25.05 -6.06 7.41
C ASP A 67 24.69 -4.86 6.51
N GLY A 68 23.60 -4.15 6.81
CA GLY A 68 23.15 -2.98 6.03
C GLY A 68 22.48 -3.33 4.70
N SER A 69 22.04 -4.58 4.54
CA SER A 69 21.26 -5.03 3.38
C SER A 69 19.77 -4.75 3.61
N TYR A 70 19.32 -3.62 3.06
CA TYR A 70 17.92 -3.19 3.14
C TYR A 70 17.11 -3.70 1.94
N PRO A 71 15.87 -4.20 2.13
CA PRO A 71 14.96 -4.61 1.09
C PRO A 71 14.85 -3.54 0.01
N GLN A 72 15.18 -3.95 -1.22
CA GLN A 72 14.97 -3.14 -2.41
C GLN A 72 13.68 -3.66 -3.06
N GLY A 73 12.65 -2.83 -3.14
CA GLY A 73 11.36 -3.25 -3.68
C GLY A 73 10.24 -2.31 -3.22
N ILE A 74 9.14 -2.33 -3.97
CA ILE A 74 7.93 -1.58 -3.63
C ILE A 74 7.27 -2.28 -2.44
N ASP A 75 6.93 -1.53 -1.41
CA ASP A 75 6.15 -1.98 -0.27
C ASP A 75 4.80 -2.52 -0.78
N GLU A 76 4.48 -3.75 -0.40
CA GLU A 76 3.26 -4.45 -0.81
C GLU A 76 2.01 -3.66 -0.40
N LEU A 77 2.04 -2.97 0.75
CA LEU A 77 0.95 -2.07 1.18
C LEU A 77 0.73 -0.91 0.18
N ILE A 78 1.79 -0.39 -0.43
CA ILE A 78 1.66 0.67 -1.43
C ILE A 78 1.02 0.13 -2.70
N LEU A 79 1.36 -1.09 -3.11
CA LEU A 79 0.71 -1.76 -4.25
C LEU A 79 -0.77 -1.97 -3.98
N GLU A 80 -1.14 -2.47 -2.80
CA GLU A 80 -2.54 -2.64 -2.40
C GLU A 80 -3.30 -1.29 -2.43
N VAL A 81 -2.71 -0.21 -1.90
CA VAL A 81 -3.34 1.12 -1.94
C VAL A 81 -3.54 1.61 -3.37
N ILE A 82 -2.56 1.40 -4.26
CA ILE A 82 -2.67 1.76 -5.68
C ILE A 82 -3.81 0.97 -6.34
N GLU A 83 -3.92 -0.33 -6.06
CA GLU A 83 -4.99 -1.17 -6.58
C GLU A 83 -6.37 -0.66 -6.11
N TRP A 84 -6.54 -0.44 -4.81
CA TRP A 84 -7.79 0.10 -4.26
C TRP A 84 -8.17 1.47 -4.83
N ARG A 85 -7.19 2.36 -5.00
CA ARG A 85 -7.42 3.68 -5.61
C ARG A 85 -7.80 3.57 -7.08
N SER A 86 -7.18 2.66 -7.82
CA SER A 86 -7.49 2.41 -9.24
C SER A 86 -8.90 1.87 -9.41
N VAL A 87 -9.30 0.93 -8.54
CA VAL A 87 -10.68 0.42 -8.47
C VAL A 87 -11.66 1.57 -8.19
N GLN A 88 -11.40 2.38 -7.16
CA GLN A 88 -12.25 3.51 -6.80
C GLN A 88 -12.42 4.50 -7.98
N ALA A 89 -11.33 4.86 -8.65
CA ALA A 89 -11.37 5.75 -9.81
C ALA A 89 -12.21 5.16 -10.96
N ALA A 90 -12.02 3.88 -11.27
CA ALA A 90 -12.77 3.19 -12.32
C ALA A 90 -14.29 3.21 -12.07
N PHE A 91 -14.72 3.16 -10.79
CA PHE A 91 -16.14 3.25 -10.43
C PHE A 91 -16.66 4.69 -10.28
N GLN A 92 -15.79 5.70 -10.19
CA GLN A 92 -16.17 7.11 -10.11
C GLN A 92 -16.32 7.76 -11.50
N GLU A 93 -15.59 7.28 -12.51
CA GLU A 93 -15.65 7.83 -13.87
C GLU A 93 -16.73 7.20 -14.78
N ILE A 94 -17.62 6.38 -14.23
CA ILE A 94 -18.72 5.81 -15.02
C ILE A 94 -19.82 6.89 -15.16
N GLU A 95 -19.86 7.55 -16.32
CA GLU A 95 -21.10 8.16 -16.82
C GLU A 95 -22.14 7.04 -16.99
N THR A 96 -22.91 6.80 -15.94
CA THR A 96 -24.03 5.86 -15.99
C THR A 96 -25.14 6.51 -16.79
N GLU A 97 -25.37 6.03 -18.02
CA GLU A 97 -26.58 6.37 -18.76
C GLU A 97 -27.80 5.95 -17.93
N LYS A 98 -28.54 6.94 -17.42
CA LYS A 98 -29.74 6.74 -16.58
C LYS A 98 -30.83 5.89 -17.24
N ASN A 99 -30.73 5.62 -18.53
CA ASN A 99 -31.74 4.91 -19.32
C ASN A 99 -31.15 3.77 -20.19
N LEU A 100 -30.19 2.99 -19.67
CA LEU A 100 -29.66 1.80 -20.36
C LEU A 100 -30.78 0.88 -20.93
N PHE A 101 -31.91 0.76 -20.21
CA PHE A 101 -33.08 -0.03 -20.64
C PHE A 101 -33.82 0.54 -21.86
N LYS A 102 -33.67 1.82 -22.20
CA LYS A 102 -34.26 2.37 -23.45
C LYS A 102 -33.48 1.98 -24.70
N HIS A 103 -32.19 1.64 -24.55
CA HIS A 103 -31.34 1.22 -25.67
C HIS A 103 -31.18 -0.30 -25.78
N SER A 104 -31.39 -1.03 -24.69
CA SER A 104 -31.29 -2.50 -24.64
C SER A 104 -32.63 -3.22 -24.44
N GLY A 105 -33.72 -2.48 -24.19
CA GLY A 105 -35.08 -3.00 -24.16
C GLY A 105 -35.60 -3.24 -25.57
N PHE A 106 -35.49 -4.49 -26.02
CA PHE A 106 -36.37 -5.15 -26.99
C PHE A 106 -37.31 -4.22 -27.79
N PHE A 107 -37.09 -4.14 -29.10
CA PHE A 107 -38.10 -3.80 -30.11
C PHE A 107 -39.24 -4.84 -30.10
N ALA A 108 -39.95 -4.97 -28.99
CA ALA A 108 -41.14 -5.80 -28.84
C ALA A 108 -42.31 -4.92 -28.44
N GLN A 109 -42.74 -4.06 -29.38
CA GLN A 109 -44.15 -3.77 -29.64
C GLN A 109 -44.32 -3.12 -31.01
#